data_AF-A0A382JUS2-F1
#
_entry.id   AF-A0A382JUS2-F1
#
_cell.length_a   1.000
_cell.length_b   1.000
_cell.length_c   1.000
_cell.angle_alpha   90.00
_cell.angle_beta   90.00
_cell.angle_gamma   90.00
#
_symmetry.space_group_name_H-M   'P 1'
#
loop_
_entity.id
_entity.type
_entity.pdbx_description
1 polymer ?
#
loop_
_entity_poly.entity_id
_entity_poly.type
_entity_poly.pdbx_seq_one_letter_code
_entity_poly.pdbx_strand_id
1 'polypeptide(L)'
;ANVIEDNYIYAPDMTYGINLYYCQATSGNEATIVNNLIRVEDYGIQFNQYNHYQNVYYNTVKVRDQYALGGSYYQNQYITVKNNIFSTLASTAAMYFGYQVTGLVSDYNNYNTDSNYPVYHQGNYTLAEWETLGYDSNSVSINPLFVTDSTLVPTNLNLDNLGTPVSGLTDDINGTTRSITTPDMGALEFTGADNRLAAGTYTVGGGGDYATLAAVRQALMSQGIAGAVVFQILSGTYTESIALEGVYGSSATNTITFQSAAANADSVIWENTGSSSSTNYALQLSGTDHVQIKHITFKGDSSSYSRKIVLGGAVDSVTIDSSKFLGYQGGNSNNHASIYGTEIVATGLKIRNNTFTDAGYSAIRLNASSSSSSTGLEITNNTITNTYSGIHLYYFDAVTIRGNTIKGSYMLDFGIYLIYCDGANVIKDNYI
;
A
#
# COMPACT_ATOMS: atom_id res chain seq x y z
N ALA A 1 -18.26 38.20 -5.67
CA ALA A 1 -19.12 37.01 -5.53
C ALA A 1 -19.14 36.57 -4.06
N ASN A 2 -19.94 35.55 -3.70
CA ASN A 2 -19.88 34.98 -2.34
C ASN A 2 -18.51 34.34 -2.10
N VAL A 3 -17.98 34.49 -0.88
CA VAL A 3 -16.73 33.88 -0.46
C VAL A 3 -16.98 33.16 0.86
N ILE A 4 -16.58 31.89 0.93
CA ILE A 4 -16.53 31.08 2.15
C ILE A 4 -15.07 30.69 2.33
N GLU A 5 -14.35 31.47 3.15
CA GLU A 5 -12.91 31.29 3.34
C GLU A 5 -12.50 31.22 4.80
N ASP A 6 -11.38 30.54 5.03
CA ASP A 6 -10.66 30.45 6.29
C ASP A 6 -11.49 29.96 7.49
N ASN A 7 -12.45 29.07 7.25
CA ASN A 7 -13.28 28.49 8.31
C ASN A 7 -12.63 27.23 8.89
N TYR A 8 -12.65 27.14 10.22
CA TYR A 8 -12.31 25.93 10.95
C TYR A 8 -13.59 25.30 11.54
N ILE A 9 -14.05 24.20 10.94
CA ILE A 9 -15.27 23.49 11.33
C ILE A 9 -14.86 22.14 11.91
N TYR A 10 -14.78 22.02 13.24
CA TYR A 10 -14.57 20.75 13.93
C TYR A 10 -15.80 20.40 14.76
N ALA A 11 -16.63 19.51 14.22
CA ALA A 11 -17.85 19.05 14.86
C ALA A 11 -18.11 17.59 14.47
N PRO A 12 -17.53 16.61 15.20
CA PRO A 12 -17.56 15.19 14.82
C PRO A 12 -18.95 14.59 14.66
N ASP A 13 -19.98 15.13 15.32
CA ASP A 13 -21.37 14.64 15.20
C ASP A 13 -22.22 15.45 14.19
N MET A 14 -21.61 16.41 13.49
CA MET A 14 -22.32 17.29 12.56
C MET A 14 -22.56 16.57 11.22
N THR A 15 -23.81 16.54 10.77
CA THR A 15 -24.15 15.92 9.48
C THR A 15 -23.60 16.69 8.28
N TYR A 16 -23.64 18.03 8.28
CA TYR A 16 -23.19 18.84 7.14
C TYR A 16 -22.21 19.93 7.59
N GLY A 17 -20.99 19.95 7.04
CA GLY A 17 -20.04 21.04 7.24
C GLY A 17 -20.46 22.31 6.51
N ILE A 18 -20.43 22.27 5.17
CA ILE A 18 -20.94 23.33 4.29
C ILE A 18 -22.02 22.71 3.39
N ASN A 19 -23.21 23.30 3.36
CA ASN A 19 -24.30 22.84 2.50
C ASN A 19 -24.85 23.99 1.66
N LEU A 20 -24.74 23.87 0.33
CA LEU A 20 -25.13 24.87 -0.64
C LEU A 20 -26.42 24.48 -1.35
N TYR A 21 -27.38 25.39 -1.33
CA TYR A 21 -28.72 25.19 -1.86
C TYR A 21 -29.18 26.44 -2.60
N TYR A 22 -29.40 26.33 -3.92
CA TYR A 22 -29.73 27.45 -4.80
C TYR A 22 -28.70 28.59 -4.80
N CYS A 23 -27.41 28.27 -4.60
CA CYS A 23 -26.33 29.25 -4.62
C CYS A 23 -25.86 29.49 -6.07
N GLN A 24 -26.38 30.55 -6.69
CA GLN A 24 -26.18 30.82 -8.12
C GLN A 24 -25.31 32.06 -8.34
N ALA A 25 -24.04 31.84 -8.66
CA ALA A 25 -23.15 32.87 -9.16
C ALA A 25 -23.25 32.96 -10.70
N THR A 26 -22.39 33.79 -11.32
CA THR A 26 -22.38 34.01 -12.77
C THR A 26 -20.95 33.95 -13.31
N SER A 27 -20.81 33.70 -14.62
CA SER A 27 -19.49 33.68 -15.27
C SER A 27 -18.74 34.99 -15.07
N GLY A 28 -17.48 34.90 -14.67
CA GLY A 28 -16.61 36.03 -14.31
C GLY A 28 -16.87 36.61 -12.92
N ASN A 29 -17.85 36.08 -12.19
CA ASN A 29 -18.16 36.41 -10.79
C ASN A 29 -18.47 35.13 -10.02
N GLU A 30 -17.65 34.10 -10.21
CA GLU A 30 -17.74 32.80 -9.54
C GLU A 30 -17.65 32.97 -8.01
N ALA A 31 -18.52 32.26 -7.28
CA ALA A 31 -18.40 32.17 -5.82
C ALA A 31 -17.23 31.25 -5.46
N THR A 32 -16.54 31.51 -4.34
CA THR A 32 -15.32 30.78 -3.97
C THR A 32 -15.42 30.20 -2.56
N ILE A 33 -15.08 28.92 -2.44
CA ILE A 33 -14.99 28.15 -1.19
C ILE A 33 -13.53 27.75 -1.05
N VAL A 34 -12.80 28.39 -0.15
CA VAL A 34 -11.34 28.29 -0.12
C VAL A 34 -10.76 28.20 1.29
N ASN A 35 -9.64 27.49 1.46
CA ASN A 35 -8.89 27.46 2.71
C ASN A 35 -9.73 27.02 3.93
N ASN A 36 -10.74 26.18 3.76
CA ASN A 36 -11.53 25.68 4.88
C ASN A 36 -10.95 24.36 5.43
N LEU A 37 -10.83 24.27 6.75
CA LEU A 37 -10.52 23.04 7.50
C LEU A 37 -11.84 22.48 8.05
N ILE A 38 -12.26 21.31 7.56
CA ILE A 38 -13.58 20.75 7.88
C ILE A 38 -13.44 19.31 8.37
N ARG A 39 -13.82 19.06 9.62
CA ARG A 39 -14.00 17.74 10.20
C ARG A 39 -15.43 17.59 10.74
N VAL A 40 -16.21 16.77 10.06
CA VAL A 40 -17.62 16.50 10.40
C VAL A 40 -17.94 15.01 10.27
N GLU A 41 -19.17 14.62 10.60
CA GLU A 41 -19.61 13.23 10.59
C GLU A 41 -19.81 12.70 9.17
N ASP A 42 -20.76 13.30 8.44
CA ASP A 42 -21.28 12.73 7.20
C ASP A 42 -20.75 13.48 5.97
N TYR A 43 -21.21 14.71 5.74
CA TYR A 43 -21.01 15.45 4.50
C TYR A 43 -20.14 16.69 4.73
N GLY A 44 -18.99 16.74 4.07
CA GLY A 44 -18.02 17.83 4.20
C GLY A 44 -18.48 19.12 3.51
N ILE A 45 -18.25 19.20 2.19
CA ILE A 45 -18.79 20.25 1.32
C ILE A 45 -19.86 19.63 0.42
N GLN A 46 -21.11 20.08 0.57
CA GLN A 46 -22.26 19.51 -0.11
C GLN A 46 -22.90 20.54 -1.05
N PHE A 47 -22.94 20.22 -2.34
CA PHE A 47 -23.72 20.90 -3.37
C PHE A 47 -25.08 20.22 -3.50
N ASN A 48 -26.08 20.71 -2.76
CA ASN A 48 -27.40 20.10 -2.75
C ASN A 48 -28.08 20.18 -4.13
N GLN A 49 -28.70 21.31 -4.50
CA GLN A 49 -29.30 21.52 -5.83
C GLN A 49 -29.20 22.98 -6.28
N TYR A 50 -29.22 23.19 -7.59
CA TYR A 50 -29.22 24.51 -8.24
C TYR A 50 -28.04 25.41 -7.85
N ASN A 51 -26.83 24.86 -7.79
CA ASN A 51 -25.62 25.63 -7.53
C ASN A 51 -24.82 25.86 -8.81
N HIS A 52 -24.54 27.13 -9.14
CA HIS A 52 -23.86 27.51 -10.38
C HIS A 52 -22.61 28.36 -10.10
N TYR A 53 -21.56 28.18 -10.90
CA TYR A 53 -20.35 29.00 -10.91
C TYR A 53 -19.65 29.03 -9.55
N GLN A 54 -19.25 27.85 -9.07
CA GLN A 54 -18.66 27.64 -7.74
C GLN A 54 -17.22 27.15 -7.89
N ASN A 55 -16.29 27.83 -7.23
CA ASN A 55 -14.90 27.46 -7.14
C ASN A 55 -14.62 26.83 -5.77
N VAL A 56 -14.01 25.66 -5.75
CA VAL A 56 -13.63 24.91 -4.55
C VAL A 56 -12.11 24.72 -4.58
N TYR A 57 -11.40 25.52 -3.79
CA TYR A 57 -9.94 25.57 -3.81
C TYR A 57 -9.33 25.33 -2.44
N TYR A 58 -8.24 24.56 -2.33
CA TYR A 58 -7.46 24.52 -1.09
C TYR A 58 -8.28 24.21 0.17
N ASN A 59 -9.30 23.36 0.11
CA ASN A 59 -10.01 22.93 1.31
C ASN A 59 -9.42 21.61 1.79
N THR A 60 -9.28 21.46 3.10
CA THR A 60 -8.95 20.17 3.74
C THR A 60 -10.19 19.68 4.46
N VAL A 61 -10.77 18.60 3.96
CA VAL A 61 -12.05 18.08 4.40
C VAL A 61 -11.91 16.62 4.78
N LYS A 62 -12.27 16.29 6.02
CA LYS A 62 -12.30 14.93 6.54
C LYS A 62 -13.69 14.59 7.08
N VAL A 63 -14.26 13.48 6.64
CA VAL A 63 -15.55 12.96 7.12
C VAL A 63 -15.43 11.53 7.65
N ARG A 64 -16.36 11.10 8.51
CA ARG A 64 -16.36 9.74 9.06
C ARG A 64 -17.13 8.79 8.16
N ASP A 65 -18.33 9.16 7.73
CA ASP A 65 -19.31 8.19 7.21
C ASP A 65 -19.69 8.35 5.73
N GLN A 66 -19.70 9.56 5.19
CA GLN A 66 -20.15 9.79 3.80
C GLN A 66 -19.06 10.45 2.95
N TYR A 67 -19.37 11.59 2.33
CA TYR A 67 -18.57 12.19 1.26
C TYR A 67 -17.90 13.46 1.75
N ALA A 68 -16.59 13.58 1.50
CA ALA A 68 -15.87 14.81 1.79
C ALA A 68 -16.28 15.93 0.82
N LEU A 69 -16.54 15.59 -0.44
CA LEU A 69 -17.19 16.46 -1.42
C LEU A 69 -18.41 15.74 -2.02
N GLY A 70 -19.58 16.36 -2.01
CA GLY A 70 -20.81 15.70 -2.42
C GLY A 70 -21.78 16.58 -3.21
N GLY A 71 -22.60 15.97 -4.05
CA GLY A 71 -23.75 16.58 -4.70
C GLY A 71 -24.83 15.56 -5.07
N SER A 72 -25.91 15.55 -4.30
CA SER A 72 -26.92 14.49 -4.34
C SER A 72 -28.10 14.76 -5.29
N TYR A 73 -28.25 15.99 -5.78
CA TYR A 73 -29.38 16.37 -6.64
C TYR A 73 -28.93 17.11 -7.91
N TYR A 74 -29.91 17.43 -8.76
CA TYR A 74 -29.73 17.94 -10.11
C TYR A 74 -29.44 19.46 -10.15
N GLN A 75 -29.00 19.94 -11.32
CA GLN A 75 -28.73 21.36 -11.62
C GLN A 75 -27.55 21.97 -10.85
N ASN A 76 -26.53 21.19 -10.57
CA ASN A 76 -25.23 21.70 -10.16
C ASN A 76 -24.36 21.88 -11.43
N GLN A 77 -23.86 23.09 -11.70
CA GLN A 77 -23.20 23.43 -12.97
C GLN A 77 -22.01 24.39 -12.76
N TYR A 78 -21.03 24.31 -13.66
CA TYR A 78 -19.84 25.17 -13.69
C TYR A 78 -19.13 25.21 -12.33
N ILE A 79 -18.82 24.01 -11.83
CA ILE A 79 -18.10 23.82 -10.57
C ILE A 79 -16.64 23.54 -10.91
N THR A 80 -15.73 24.32 -10.32
CA THR A 80 -14.29 24.07 -10.41
C THR A 80 -13.79 23.54 -9.08
N VAL A 81 -13.06 22.43 -9.09
CA VAL A 81 -12.54 21.76 -7.89
C VAL A 81 -11.04 21.54 -8.07
N LYS A 82 -10.20 22.32 -7.38
CA LYS A 82 -8.74 22.16 -7.46
C LYS A 82 -8.01 22.31 -6.13
N ASN A 83 -6.87 21.64 -6.00
CA ASN A 83 -5.99 21.74 -4.83
C ASN A 83 -6.67 21.38 -3.52
N ASN A 84 -7.64 20.47 -3.48
CA ASN A 84 -8.30 20.10 -2.22
C ASN A 84 -7.78 18.78 -1.68
N ILE A 85 -7.83 18.60 -0.36
CA ILE A 85 -7.70 17.30 0.28
C ILE A 85 -9.10 16.85 0.73
N PHE A 86 -9.60 15.78 0.12
CA PHE A 86 -10.88 15.16 0.45
C PHE A 86 -10.63 13.77 1.04
N SER A 87 -11.00 13.59 2.31
CA SER A 87 -10.79 12.34 3.04
C SER A 87 -12.10 11.83 3.64
N THR A 88 -12.40 10.55 3.44
CA THR A 88 -13.46 9.84 4.16
C THR A 88 -12.90 8.62 4.87
N LEU A 89 -13.40 8.32 6.06
CA LEU A 89 -13.06 7.09 6.80
C LEU A 89 -14.00 5.93 6.44
N ALA A 90 -15.04 6.18 5.64
CA ALA A 90 -15.94 5.15 5.15
C ALA A 90 -15.44 4.55 3.84
N SER A 91 -15.81 3.30 3.57
CA SER A 91 -15.54 2.61 2.31
C SER A 91 -16.48 3.11 1.19
N THR A 92 -16.39 4.40 0.87
CA THR A 92 -17.23 5.12 -0.11
C THR A 92 -16.39 6.12 -0.91
N ALA A 93 -16.93 6.70 -1.99
CA ALA A 93 -16.19 7.71 -2.76
C ALA A 93 -15.89 8.95 -1.90
N ALA A 94 -14.70 9.53 -2.03
CA ALA A 94 -14.38 10.79 -1.37
C ALA A 94 -15.11 11.97 -2.04
N MET A 95 -15.25 11.92 -3.37
CA MET A 95 -16.07 12.82 -4.17
C MET A 95 -17.28 12.07 -4.75
N TYR A 96 -18.48 12.58 -4.49
CA TYR A 96 -19.73 11.97 -4.94
C TYR A 96 -20.65 12.96 -5.65
N PHE A 97 -20.99 12.71 -6.91
CA PHE A 97 -22.03 13.42 -7.65
C PHE A 97 -23.04 12.43 -8.23
N GLY A 98 -24.25 12.44 -7.67
CA GLY A 98 -25.36 11.58 -8.09
C GLY A 98 -25.91 11.91 -9.49
N TYR A 99 -25.67 13.13 -9.96
CA TYR A 99 -26.14 13.66 -11.23
C TYR A 99 -24.99 14.34 -11.98
N GLN A 100 -25.15 14.50 -13.30
CA GLN A 100 -24.17 15.19 -14.12
C GLN A 100 -23.94 16.63 -13.63
N VAL A 101 -22.68 16.98 -13.38
CA VAL A 101 -22.25 18.36 -13.20
C VAL A 101 -21.79 18.91 -14.55
N THR A 102 -22.62 19.74 -15.18
CA THR A 102 -22.27 20.35 -16.48
C THR A 102 -21.15 21.36 -16.29
N GLY A 103 -20.08 21.28 -17.08
CA GLY A 103 -18.95 22.21 -16.97
C GLY A 103 -18.11 21.99 -15.70
N LEU A 104 -18.06 20.77 -15.18
CA LEU A 104 -17.12 20.39 -14.11
C LEU A 104 -15.69 20.57 -14.61
N VAL A 105 -14.85 21.21 -13.80
CA VAL A 105 -13.40 21.23 -13.98
C VAL A 105 -12.79 20.71 -12.68
N SER A 106 -12.06 19.61 -12.74
CA SER A 106 -11.46 18.98 -11.57
C SER A 106 -10.02 18.61 -11.87
N ASP A 107 -9.07 19.09 -11.06
CA ASP A 107 -7.65 18.73 -11.16
C ASP A 107 -6.86 19.05 -9.89
N TYR A 108 -5.72 18.39 -9.67
CA TYR A 108 -4.85 18.60 -8.50
C TYR A 108 -5.56 18.40 -7.15
N ASN A 109 -6.37 17.36 -7.00
CA ASN A 109 -7.05 17.02 -5.75
C ASN A 109 -6.46 15.75 -5.14
N ASN A 110 -6.54 15.61 -3.83
CA ASN A 110 -6.25 14.36 -3.14
C ASN A 110 -7.56 13.70 -2.69
N TYR A 111 -7.79 12.47 -3.10
CA TYR A 111 -8.95 11.66 -2.71
C TYR A 111 -8.53 10.49 -1.83
N ASN A 112 -8.62 10.65 -0.52
CA ASN A 112 -8.28 9.62 0.46
C ASN A 112 -9.53 8.86 0.93
N THR A 113 -9.60 7.57 0.59
CA THR A 113 -10.70 6.68 0.98
C THR A 113 -10.26 5.21 0.96
N ASP A 114 -10.97 4.36 1.71
CA ASP A 114 -10.82 2.90 1.67
C ASP A 114 -11.60 2.24 0.50
N SER A 115 -12.30 3.03 -0.33
CA SER A 115 -12.96 2.54 -1.55
C SER A 115 -11.98 2.43 -2.71
N ASN A 116 -12.09 1.35 -3.51
CA ASN A 116 -11.40 1.24 -4.81
C ASN A 116 -11.83 2.33 -5.81
N TYR A 117 -12.97 2.97 -5.56
CA TYR A 117 -13.55 4.01 -6.40
C TYR A 117 -13.58 5.32 -5.61
N PRO A 118 -12.52 6.15 -5.66
CA PRO A 118 -12.45 7.42 -4.94
C PRO A 118 -13.41 8.48 -5.46
N VAL A 119 -13.89 8.31 -6.69
CA VAL A 119 -14.82 9.22 -7.36
C VAL A 119 -16.09 8.47 -7.76
N TYR A 120 -17.23 9.08 -7.43
CA TYR A 120 -18.52 8.73 -8.00
C TYR A 120 -19.05 9.93 -8.79
N HIS A 121 -19.29 9.76 -10.09
CA HIS A 121 -19.95 10.76 -10.95
C HIS A 121 -20.92 10.05 -11.89
N GLN A 122 -22.17 9.91 -11.47
CA GLN A 122 -23.17 9.06 -12.14
C GLN A 122 -22.68 7.61 -12.40
N GLY A 123 -21.77 7.13 -11.55
CA GLY A 123 -21.04 5.88 -11.74
C GLY A 123 -19.75 5.90 -10.94
N ASN A 124 -19.22 4.72 -10.61
CA ASN A 124 -17.96 4.57 -9.89
C ASN A 124 -16.77 4.66 -10.84
N TYR A 125 -15.72 5.36 -10.44
CA TYR A 125 -14.46 5.43 -11.17
C TYR A 125 -13.28 5.21 -10.23
N THR A 126 -12.34 4.37 -10.67
CA THR A 126 -10.96 4.43 -10.18
C THR A 126 -10.34 5.76 -10.60
N LEU A 127 -9.27 6.20 -9.94
CA LEU A 127 -8.61 7.45 -10.31
C LEU A 127 -8.09 7.40 -11.77
N ALA A 128 -7.51 6.27 -12.19
CA ALA A 128 -7.00 6.10 -13.56
C ALA A 128 -8.11 6.13 -14.64
N GLU A 129 -9.30 5.58 -14.34
CA GLU A 129 -10.45 5.69 -15.26
C GLU A 129 -10.94 7.14 -15.34
N TRP A 130 -10.95 7.85 -14.21
CA TRP A 130 -11.34 9.25 -14.14
C TRP A 130 -10.38 10.16 -14.93
N GLU A 131 -9.07 9.90 -14.84
CA GLU A 131 -8.02 10.51 -15.66
C GLU A 131 -8.22 10.30 -17.15
N THR A 132 -8.61 9.07 -17.54
CA THR A 132 -8.88 8.73 -18.94
C THR A 132 -10.05 9.54 -19.52
N LEU A 133 -10.99 9.99 -18.68
CA LEU A 133 -12.08 10.88 -19.07
C LEU A 133 -11.66 12.36 -19.20
N GLY A 134 -10.41 12.69 -18.87
CA GLY A 134 -9.82 14.03 -18.99
C GLY A 134 -9.98 14.90 -17.74
N TYR A 135 -10.31 14.32 -16.59
CA TYR A 135 -10.35 15.00 -15.29
C TYR A 135 -9.16 14.60 -14.43
N ASP A 136 -8.76 15.43 -13.48
CA ASP A 136 -7.90 14.99 -12.36
C ASP A 136 -6.57 14.35 -12.77
N SER A 137 -6.00 14.79 -13.90
CA SER A 137 -4.73 14.28 -14.45
C SER A 137 -3.51 14.49 -13.55
N ASN A 138 -3.61 15.41 -12.58
CA ASN A 138 -2.57 15.67 -11.58
C ASN A 138 -3.05 15.37 -10.15
N SER A 139 -4.19 14.70 -10.01
CA SER A 139 -4.75 14.33 -8.71
C SER A 139 -4.14 13.03 -8.21
N VAL A 140 -4.28 12.78 -6.91
CA VAL A 140 -3.68 11.63 -6.24
C VAL A 140 -4.65 10.98 -5.25
N SER A 141 -4.36 9.75 -4.84
CA SER A 141 -5.05 9.07 -3.74
C SER A 141 -4.02 8.66 -2.69
N ILE A 142 -3.71 9.61 -1.80
CA ILE A 142 -2.67 9.46 -0.77
C ILE A 142 -3.28 9.78 0.60
N ASN A 143 -3.03 8.93 1.58
CA ASN A 143 -3.45 9.17 2.96
C ASN A 143 -2.71 10.38 3.55
N PRO A 144 -3.39 11.47 3.96
CA PRO A 144 -2.72 12.67 4.48
C PRO A 144 -1.99 12.50 5.81
N LEU A 145 -2.31 11.45 6.57
CA LEU A 145 -1.73 11.19 7.91
C LEU A 145 -1.83 12.40 8.83
N PHE A 146 -3.05 12.93 8.98
CA PHE A 146 -3.28 14.13 9.77
C PHE A 146 -2.75 14.00 11.21
N VAL A 147 -2.13 15.07 11.73
CA VAL A 147 -1.62 15.12 13.12
C VAL A 147 -2.75 14.82 14.12
N THR A 148 -3.90 15.49 13.98
CA THR A 148 -5.11 15.22 14.76
C THR A 148 -6.36 15.44 13.91
N ASP A 149 -7.49 14.87 14.34
CA ASP A 149 -8.81 15.10 13.72
C ASP A 149 -9.31 16.54 13.88
N SER A 150 -8.79 17.29 14.86
CA SER A 150 -9.11 18.70 15.00
C SER A 150 -8.34 19.53 13.98
N THR A 151 -7.01 19.44 14.02
CA THR A 151 -6.14 20.37 13.28
C THR A 151 -6.03 20.06 11.80
N LEU A 152 -6.21 18.79 11.41
CA LEU A 152 -6.07 18.30 10.04
C LEU A 152 -4.79 18.77 9.32
N VAL A 153 -3.69 18.95 10.05
CA VAL A 153 -2.37 19.23 9.48
C VAL A 153 -1.87 17.97 8.79
N PRO A 154 -1.67 17.95 7.46
CA PRO A 154 -1.09 16.79 6.77
C PRO A 154 0.34 16.54 7.24
N THR A 155 0.74 15.27 7.33
CA THR A 155 2.14 14.89 7.60
C THR A 155 2.73 13.95 6.55
N ASN A 156 1.92 13.53 5.58
CA ASN A 156 2.42 12.71 4.47
C ASN A 156 3.11 13.60 3.44
N LEU A 157 4.44 13.50 3.35
CA LEU A 157 5.25 14.22 2.35
C LEU A 157 4.88 13.93 0.91
N ASN A 158 4.21 12.81 0.63
CA ASN A 158 3.79 12.51 -0.74
C ASN A 158 2.68 13.44 -1.21
N LEU A 159 2.08 14.22 -0.32
CA LEU A 159 1.14 15.29 -0.65
C LEU A 159 1.81 16.66 -0.79
N ASP A 160 3.05 16.80 -0.33
CA ASP A 160 3.78 18.07 -0.28
C ASP A 160 4.05 18.57 -1.71
N ASN A 161 3.81 19.85 -1.96
CA ASN A 161 4.08 20.55 -3.21
C ASN A 161 3.37 19.95 -4.46
N LEU A 162 2.30 19.17 -4.27
CA LEU A 162 1.57 18.53 -5.37
C LEU A 162 0.44 19.38 -5.96
N GLY A 163 0.14 20.57 -5.43
CA GLY A 163 -0.86 21.47 -5.98
C GLY A 163 -0.37 22.34 -7.14
N THR A 164 -1.26 23.19 -7.65
CA THR A 164 -0.97 24.17 -8.71
C THR A 164 -1.34 25.59 -8.29
N PRO A 165 -0.52 26.63 -8.59
CA PRO A 165 -0.85 28.00 -8.22
C PRO A 165 -2.21 28.46 -8.77
N VAL A 166 -3.02 29.09 -7.91
CA VAL A 166 -4.29 29.71 -8.32
C VAL A 166 -4.15 31.21 -8.15
N SER A 167 -4.33 31.95 -9.25
CA SER A 167 -4.15 33.41 -9.26
C SER A 167 -5.04 34.09 -8.22
N GLY A 168 -4.42 34.89 -7.35
CA GLY A 168 -5.11 35.65 -6.29
C GLY A 168 -5.27 34.91 -4.96
N LEU A 169 -4.87 33.64 -4.87
CA LEU A 169 -4.88 32.84 -3.64
C LEU A 169 -3.43 32.58 -3.21
N THR A 170 -2.84 33.56 -2.54
CA THR A 170 -1.39 33.56 -2.23
C THR A 170 -1.04 32.98 -0.87
N ASP A 171 -2.00 32.85 0.04
CA ASP A 171 -1.76 32.42 1.41
C ASP A 171 -2.72 31.29 1.81
N ASP A 172 -2.31 30.50 2.80
CA ASP A 172 -3.10 29.42 3.40
C ASP A 172 -4.02 29.93 4.52
N ILE A 173 -4.75 29.03 5.19
CA ILE A 173 -5.69 29.39 6.27
C ILE A 173 -5.03 30.13 7.46
N ASN A 174 -3.73 29.96 7.66
CA ASN A 174 -2.97 30.62 8.72
C ASN A 174 -2.25 31.90 8.24
N GLY A 175 -2.44 32.30 6.98
CA GLY A 175 -1.73 33.40 6.35
C GLY A 175 -0.29 33.07 5.96
N THR A 176 0.07 31.79 5.87
CA THR A 176 1.37 31.33 5.35
C THR A 176 1.36 31.45 3.84
N THR A 177 2.36 32.12 3.27
CA THR A 177 2.47 32.24 1.82
C THR A 177 2.71 30.90 1.15
N ARG A 178 1.86 30.61 0.18
CA ARG A 178 1.92 29.41 -0.67
C ARG A 178 3.08 29.49 -1.65
N SER A 179 3.63 28.34 -1.99
CA SER A 179 4.61 28.23 -3.08
C SER A 179 4.03 28.77 -4.39
N ILE A 180 4.78 29.66 -5.03
CA ILE A 180 4.38 30.30 -6.29
C ILE A 180 4.47 29.35 -7.50
N THR A 181 5.04 28.16 -7.33
CA THR A 181 5.18 27.14 -8.39
C THR A 181 4.50 25.83 -8.05
N THR A 182 4.45 25.46 -6.77
CA THR A 182 4.07 24.13 -6.30
C THR A 182 3.38 24.22 -4.94
N PRO A 183 2.25 24.92 -4.80
CA PRO A 183 1.57 25.04 -3.51
C PRO A 183 1.08 23.67 -3.02
N ASP A 184 0.77 23.56 -1.73
CA ASP A 184 0.18 22.33 -1.20
C ASP A 184 -1.30 22.21 -1.55
N MET A 185 -1.74 20.96 -1.75
CA MET A 185 -3.18 20.67 -1.73
C MET A 185 -3.73 20.84 -0.32
N GLY A 186 -4.94 21.36 -0.21
CA GLY A 186 -5.63 21.59 1.05
C GLY A 186 -5.39 22.98 1.65
N ALA A 187 -5.97 23.19 2.83
CA ALA A 187 -6.08 24.49 3.48
C ALA A 187 -4.79 25.00 4.12
N LEU A 188 -3.77 24.14 4.21
CA LEU A 188 -2.50 24.45 4.88
C LEU A 188 -1.37 24.31 3.88
N GLU A 189 -0.47 25.29 3.87
CA GLU A 189 0.86 25.12 3.30
C GLU A 189 1.71 24.43 4.39
N PHE A 190 2.21 23.24 4.11
CA PHE A 190 2.94 22.43 5.07
C PHE A 190 4.27 22.00 4.48
N THR A 191 5.36 22.43 5.11
CA THR A 191 6.64 21.75 4.93
C THR A 191 6.65 20.54 5.87
N GLY A 192 6.44 19.35 5.34
CA GLY A 192 6.70 18.15 6.13
C GLY A 192 8.19 18.07 6.45
N ALA A 193 8.56 17.88 7.72
CA ALA A 193 9.87 17.28 7.99
C ALA A 193 9.81 15.85 7.44
N ASP A 194 10.85 15.39 6.74
CA ASP A 194 10.91 14.01 6.26
C ASP A 194 10.78 13.03 7.43
N ASN A 195 9.57 12.50 7.59
CA ASN A 195 9.19 11.55 8.62
C ASN A 195 9.30 10.11 8.13
N ARG A 196 9.72 9.91 6.87
CA ARG A 196 10.09 8.60 6.36
C ARG A 196 11.25 8.06 7.16
N LEU A 197 11.35 6.74 7.20
CA LEU A 197 12.45 6.12 7.89
C LEU A 197 13.77 6.50 7.21
N ALA A 198 14.57 7.27 7.94
CA ALA A 198 15.91 7.65 7.50
C ALA A 198 16.75 6.39 7.23
N ALA A 199 17.73 6.52 6.35
CA ALA A 199 18.70 5.45 6.12
C ALA A 199 19.32 5.03 7.45
N GLY A 200 19.29 3.74 7.77
CA GLY A 200 19.76 3.33 9.09
C GLY A 200 19.32 1.95 9.51
N THR A 201 19.62 1.66 10.76
CA THR A 201 19.30 0.39 11.41
C THR A 201 18.34 0.65 12.55
N TYR A 202 17.26 -0.11 12.60
CA TYR A 202 16.22 -0.07 13.62
C TYR A 202 16.12 -1.42 14.30
N THR A 203 16.08 -1.44 15.61
CA THR A 203 15.91 -2.65 16.42
C THR A 203 14.43 -2.98 16.60
N VAL A 204 14.09 -4.26 16.48
CA VAL A 204 12.69 -4.73 16.60
C VAL A 204 12.59 -5.78 17.70
N GLY A 205 11.66 -5.61 18.63
CA GLY A 205 11.47 -6.45 19.81
C GLY A 205 11.40 -5.63 21.10
N GLY A 206 11.15 -6.28 22.23
CA GLY A 206 10.99 -5.61 23.52
C GLY A 206 12.16 -4.67 23.86
N GLY A 207 11.88 -3.37 23.98
CA GLY A 207 12.89 -2.34 24.27
C GLY A 207 13.69 -1.83 23.07
N GLY A 208 13.40 -2.28 21.85
CA GLY A 208 13.97 -1.75 20.60
C GLY A 208 13.23 -0.50 20.09
N ASP A 209 13.70 0.01 18.95
CA ASP A 209 13.10 1.16 18.23
C ASP A 209 11.63 0.89 17.86
N TYR A 210 11.32 -0.38 17.52
CA TYR A 210 9.96 -0.89 17.36
C TYR A 210 9.73 -2.04 18.32
N ALA A 211 8.71 -1.94 19.17
CA ALA A 211 8.38 -3.02 20.10
C ALA A 211 7.90 -4.31 19.41
N THR A 212 7.31 -4.20 18.21
CA THR A 212 6.65 -5.30 17.48
C THR A 212 6.86 -5.20 15.97
N LEU A 213 6.69 -6.32 15.26
CA LEU A 213 6.67 -6.33 13.79
C LEU A 213 5.46 -5.58 13.23
N ALA A 214 4.35 -5.53 13.98
CA ALA A 214 3.18 -4.74 13.62
C ALA A 214 3.46 -3.23 13.60
N ALA A 215 4.28 -2.74 14.53
CA ALA A 215 4.71 -1.34 14.54
C ALA A 215 5.63 -1.03 13.34
N VAL A 216 6.50 -1.96 12.96
CA VAL A 216 7.32 -1.84 11.75
C VAL A 216 6.44 -1.74 10.50
N ARG A 217 5.44 -2.63 10.36
CA ARG A 217 4.46 -2.54 9.27
C ARG A 217 3.80 -1.17 9.25
N GLN A 218 3.30 -0.68 10.39
CA GLN A 218 2.63 0.61 10.46
C GLN A 218 3.54 1.75 10.01
N ALA A 219 4.82 1.74 10.39
CA ALA A 219 5.78 2.74 9.95
C ALA A 219 6.08 2.65 8.45
N LEU A 220 6.29 1.45 7.90
CA LEU A 220 6.55 1.28 6.46
C LEU A 220 5.34 1.67 5.59
N MET A 221 4.12 1.39 6.05
CA MET A 221 2.90 1.68 5.30
C MET A 221 2.43 3.14 5.45
N SER A 222 2.74 3.80 6.56
CA SER A 222 2.39 5.22 6.76
C SER A 222 3.50 6.15 6.30
N GLN A 223 4.75 5.88 6.65
CA GLN A 223 5.86 6.78 6.39
C GLN A 223 6.61 6.37 5.12
N GLY A 224 6.88 5.08 4.91
CA GLY A 224 7.82 4.64 3.88
C GLY A 224 9.27 4.92 4.28
N ILE A 225 10.19 4.97 3.31
CA ILE A 225 11.63 5.08 3.58
C ILE A 225 12.29 6.20 2.78
N ALA A 226 13.18 6.96 3.42
CA ALA A 226 14.02 7.99 2.77
C ALA A 226 15.37 7.45 2.31
N GLY A 227 15.75 6.26 2.78
CA GLY A 227 16.98 5.57 2.41
C GLY A 227 16.91 4.09 2.77
N ALA A 228 17.99 3.33 2.56
CA ALA A 228 18.03 1.92 2.92
C ALA A 228 17.85 1.71 4.44
N VAL A 229 16.89 0.88 4.81
CA VAL A 229 16.59 0.56 6.22
C VAL A 229 16.87 -0.91 6.52
N VAL A 230 17.39 -1.17 7.71
CA VAL A 230 17.64 -2.50 8.23
C VAL A 230 16.92 -2.68 9.56
N PHE A 231 15.94 -3.56 9.60
CA PHE A 231 15.26 -3.99 10.81
C PHE A 231 16.01 -5.18 11.44
N GLN A 232 16.74 -4.90 12.52
CA GLN A 232 17.46 -5.87 13.35
C GLN A 232 16.52 -6.46 14.40
N ILE A 233 15.96 -7.62 14.09
CA ILE A 233 15.00 -8.30 14.95
C ILE A 233 15.75 -8.99 16.10
N LEU A 234 15.46 -8.57 17.32
CA LEU A 234 16.01 -9.13 18.55
C LEU A 234 15.51 -10.56 18.74
N SER A 235 16.33 -11.38 19.40
CA SER A 235 16.01 -12.79 19.63
C SER A 235 14.65 -12.98 20.32
N GLY A 236 13.84 -13.90 19.80
CA GLY A 236 12.51 -14.15 20.33
C GLY A 236 11.58 -14.84 19.34
N THR A 237 10.35 -15.07 19.78
CA THR A 237 9.26 -15.59 18.95
C THR A 237 8.26 -14.47 18.69
N TYR A 238 7.92 -14.28 17.42
CA TYR A 238 6.98 -13.29 16.92
C TYR A 238 5.84 -14.03 16.22
N THR A 239 4.60 -13.69 16.51
CA THR A 239 3.40 -14.36 16.00
C THR A 239 2.51 -13.45 15.16
N GLU A 240 2.92 -12.19 15.00
CA GLU A 240 2.19 -11.21 14.21
C GLU A 240 2.26 -11.56 12.71
N SER A 241 1.11 -11.78 12.09
CA SER A 241 1.00 -11.86 10.64
C SER A 241 1.09 -10.44 10.04
N ILE A 242 2.08 -10.20 9.20
CA ILE A 242 2.33 -8.90 8.58
C ILE A 242 2.12 -9.01 7.07
N ALA A 243 1.28 -8.13 6.52
CA ALA A 243 1.18 -7.89 5.08
C ALA A 243 1.75 -6.50 4.75
N LEU A 244 2.68 -6.45 3.80
CA LEU A 244 3.20 -5.22 3.21
C LEU A 244 2.67 -5.08 1.79
N GLU A 245 2.39 -3.84 1.42
CA GLU A 245 2.08 -3.42 0.05
C GLU A 245 3.24 -2.61 -0.53
N GLY A 246 3.01 -1.79 -1.56
CA GLY A 246 4.01 -0.87 -2.08
C GLY A 246 4.52 0.06 -0.99
N VAL A 247 5.83 0.06 -0.73
CA VAL A 247 6.46 0.95 0.27
C VAL A 247 7.04 2.16 -0.44
N TYR A 248 6.53 3.35 -0.10
CA TYR A 248 7.02 4.58 -0.68
C TYR A 248 8.51 4.80 -0.41
N GLY A 249 9.23 5.26 -1.45
CA GLY A 249 10.67 5.51 -1.40
C GLY A 249 11.54 4.25 -1.52
N SER A 250 10.93 3.06 -1.59
CA SER A 250 11.64 1.82 -1.91
C SER A 250 12.20 1.85 -3.33
N SER A 251 13.45 1.44 -3.49
CA SER A 251 14.15 1.41 -4.78
C SER A 251 15.35 0.46 -4.71
N ALA A 252 16.02 0.23 -5.85
CA ALA A 252 17.24 -0.55 -5.91
C ALA A 252 18.36 -0.04 -4.98
N THR A 253 18.35 1.24 -4.58
CA THR A 253 19.29 1.81 -3.60
C THR A 253 18.69 1.92 -2.19
N ASN A 254 17.39 2.17 -2.08
CA ASN A 254 16.68 2.29 -0.80
C ASN A 254 15.95 0.97 -0.54
N THR A 255 16.69 -0.01 -0.03
CA THR A 255 16.14 -1.34 0.23
C THR A 255 15.56 -1.47 1.63
N ILE A 256 14.62 -2.39 1.82
CA ILE A 256 14.10 -2.79 3.12
C ILE A 256 14.73 -4.13 3.51
N THR A 257 15.45 -4.19 4.62
CA THR A 257 16.03 -5.47 5.11
C THR A 257 15.40 -5.89 6.43
N PHE A 258 14.87 -7.11 6.50
CA PHE A 258 14.53 -7.79 7.74
C PHE A 258 15.60 -8.82 8.05
N GLN A 259 16.24 -8.72 9.21
CA GLN A 259 17.20 -9.73 9.61
C GLN A 259 17.29 -9.92 11.12
N SER A 260 17.72 -11.10 11.57
CA SER A 260 18.08 -11.29 12.98
C SER A 260 19.23 -10.37 13.37
N ALA A 261 19.09 -9.71 14.52
CA ALA A 261 20.16 -8.92 15.16
C ALA A 261 21.40 -9.76 15.48
N ALA A 262 21.24 -11.06 15.73
CA ALA A 262 22.33 -12.00 16.01
C ALA A 262 22.97 -12.58 14.73
N ALA A 263 22.48 -12.20 13.54
CA ALA A 263 22.88 -12.78 12.25
C ALA A 263 22.81 -14.32 12.24
N ASN A 264 21.85 -14.89 12.98
CA ASN A 264 21.65 -16.33 13.12
C ASN A 264 20.15 -16.65 13.05
N ALA A 265 19.77 -17.51 12.10
CA ALA A 265 18.38 -17.91 11.90
C ALA A 265 17.73 -18.57 13.13
N ASP A 266 18.50 -19.19 14.03
CA ASP A 266 17.95 -19.82 15.24
C ASP A 266 17.55 -18.83 16.34
N SER A 267 17.93 -17.55 16.20
CA SER A 267 17.65 -16.54 17.23
C SER A 267 16.24 -15.93 17.14
N VAL A 268 15.65 -15.89 15.94
CA VAL A 268 14.35 -15.27 15.68
C VAL A 268 13.43 -16.30 15.05
N ILE A 269 12.30 -16.56 15.69
CA ILE A 269 11.21 -17.37 15.15
C ILE A 269 10.05 -16.44 14.79
N TRP A 270 9.70 -16.38 13.50
CA TRP A 270 8.50 -15.71 13.02
C TRP A 270 7.45 -16.75 12.64
N GLU A 271 6.47 -16.92 13.49
CA GLU A 271 5.50 -18.01 13.44
C GLU A 271 4.18 -17.55 12.83
N ASN A 272 3.71 -18.30 11.83
CA ASN A 272 2.36 -18.15 11.30
C ASN A 272 1.35 -18.82 12.25
N THR A 273 0.46 -18.02 12.82
CA THR A 273 -0.68 -18.50 13.64
C THR A 273 -2.03 -18.34 12.93
N GLY A 274 -2.03 -18.13 11.62
CA GLY A 274 -3.21 -17.94 10.78
C GLY A 274 -4.15 -19.15 10.80
N SER A 275 -5.45 -18.87 10.73
CA SER A 275 -6.53 -19.86 10.84
C SER A 275 -7.46 -19.90 9.63
N SER A 276 -7.17 -19.11 8.59
CA SER A 276 -7.91 -19.07 7.32
C SER A 276 -6.96 -18.97 6.14
N SER A 277 -7.48 -19.18 4.92
CA SER A 277 -6.69 -19.01 3.69
C SER A 277 -6.18 -17.59 3.47
N SER A 278 -6.93 -16.57 3.92
CA SER A 278 -6.60 -15.14 3.75
C SER A 278 -5.56 -14.63 4.74
N THR A 279 -5.33 -15.32 5.85
CA THR A 279 -4.32 -14.98 6.87
C THR A 279 -3.24 -16.04 7.02
N ASN A 280 -3.16 -16.99 6.08
CA ASN A 280 -2.19 -18.08 6.11
C ASN A 280 -0.79 -17.57 5.69
N TYR A 281 -0.12 -16.82 6.57
CA TYR A 281 1.26 -16.36 6.43
C TYR A 281 1.79 -15.77 7.75
N ALA A 282 3.11 -15.81 7.90
CA ALA A 282 3.82 -14.95 8.84
C ALA A 282 4.11 -13.59 8.18
N LEU A 283 4.60 -13.61 6.94
CA LEU A 283 4.86 -12.42 6.13
C LEU A 283 4.23 -12.56 4.74
N GLN A 284 3.46 -11.55 4.34
CA GLN A 284 2.99 -11.36 2.98
C GLN A 284 3.63 -10.12 2.36
N LEU A 285 4.14 -10.26 1.14
CA LEU A 285 4.64 -9.17 0.31
C LEU A 285 3.76 -9.08 -0.93
N SER A 286 3.02 -7.99 -1.09
CA SER A 286 2.05 -7.81 -2.18
C SER A 286 2.22 -6.46 -2.86
N GLY A 287 2.99 -6.36 -3.94
CA GLY A 287 3.38 -5.04 -4.46
C GLY A 287 4.67 -4.48 -3.82
N THR A 288 5.33 -5.25 -2.95
CA THR A 288 6.48 -4.77 -2.17
C THR A 288 7.81 -5.10 -2.85
N ASP A 289 8.47 -4.07 -3.37
CA ASP A 289 9.74 -4.18 -4.08
C ASP A 289 10.96 -3.95 -3.17
N HIS A 290 12.11 -4.48 -3.60
CA HIS A 290 13.44 -4.26 -3.03
C HIS A 290 13.59 -4.68 -1.56
N VAL A 291 13.00 -5.83 -1.21
CA VAL A 291 13.04 -6.41 0.14
C VAL A 291 14.12 -7.49 0.26
N GLN A 292 14.85 -7.47 1.36
CA GLN A 292 15.82 -8.51 1.75
C GLN A 292 15.40 -9.15 3.07
N ILE A 293 15.38 -10.48 3.13
CA ILE A 293 15.05 -11.26 4.32
C ILE A 293 16.23 -12.18 4.63
N LYS A 294 16.81 -12.05 5.82
CA LYS A 294 18.04 -12.78 6.20
C LYS A 294 17.99 -13.36 7.60
N HIS A 295 18.52 -14.57 7.77
CA HIS A 295 18.78 -15.12 9.11
C HIS A 295 17.54 -15.12 10.04
N ILE A 296 16.38 -15.54 9.53
CA ILE A 296 15.16 -15.69 10.32
C ILE A 296 14.65 -17.13 10.18
N THR A 297 14.14 -17.72 11.26
CA THR A 297 13.35 -18.95 11.18
C THR A 297 11.88 -18.59 11.00
N PHE A 298 11.30 -18.93 9.86
CA PHE A 298 9.86 -18.88 9.68
C PHE A 298 9.24 -20.22 10.04
N LYS A 299 8.25 -20.21 10.94
CA LYS A 299 7.58 -21.42 11.45
C LYS A 299 6.11 -21.44 11.06
N GLY A 300 5.61 -22.61 10.73
CA GLY A 300 4.18 -22.88 10.59
C GLY A 300 3.96 -24.38 10.63
N ASP A 301 3.37 -24.90 11.70
CA ASP A 301 3.22 -26.34 11.98
C ASP A 301 1.76 -26.76 12.20
N SER A 302 0.81 -25.84 12.02
CA SER A 302 -0.62 -26.15 12.00
C SER A 302 -0.99 -27.10 10.85
N SER A 303 -1.86 -28.05 11.17
CA SER A 303 -2.38 -29.05 10.24
C SER A 303 -3.43 -28.51 9.26
N SER A 304 -3.88 -27.28 9.44
CA SER A 304 -4.87 -26.62 8.57
C SER A 304 -4.24 -25.55 7.66
N TYR A 305 -3.39 -24.70 8.23
CA TYR A 305 -2.80 -23.53 7.56
C TYR A 305 -1.39 -23.30 8.08
N SER A 306 -0.37 -23.40 7.23
CA SER A 306 1.04 -23.30 7.66
C SER A 306 2.00 -22.79 6.58
N ARG A 307 1.55 -21.84 5.75
CA ARG A 307 2.45 -21.07 4.88
C ARG A 307 3.31 -20.12 5.70
N LYS A 308 4.50 -19.78 5.23
CA LYS A 308 5.41 -18.90 5.96
C LYS A 308 5.50 -17.54 5.28
N ILE A 309 5.97 -17.53 4.04
CA ILE A 309 6.04 -16.33 3.20
C ILE A 309 5.06 -16.47 2.04
N VAL A 310 4.23 -15.45 1.84
CA VAL A 310 3.30 -15.35 0.71
C VAL A 310 3.68 -14.16 -0.17
N LEU A 311 3.77 -14.39 -1.47
CA LEU A 311 3.97 -13.36 -2.48
C LEU A 311 2.65 -13.11 -3.22
N GLY A 312 2.33 -11.85 -3.47
CA GLY A 312 1.15 -11.41 -4.22
C GLY A 312 1.46 -10.23 -5.15
N GLY A 313 0.64 -10.02 -6.18
CA GLY A 313 0.81 -8.90 -7.12
C GLY A 313 2.17 -8.91 -7.82
N ALA A 314 2.67 -7.71 -8.14
CA ALA A 314 4.01 -7.52 -8.69
C ALA A 314 5.02 -7.29 -7.55
N VAL A 315 6.08 -8.09 -7.50
CA VAL A 315 7.22 -7.90 -6.61
C VAL A 315 8.50 -7.90 -7.45
N ASP A 316 9.39 -6.96 -7.18
CA ASP A 316 10.68 -6.82 -7.83
C ASP A 316 11.83 -6.91 -6.83
N SER A 317 12.89 -7.61 -7.21
CA SER A 317 14.16 -7.65 -6.48
C SER A 317 14.05 -8.10 -5.02
N VAL A 318 13.11 -9.01 -4.71
CA VAL A 318 13.00 -9.63 -3.39
C VAL A 318 14.07 -10.72 -3.22
N THR A 319 14.78 -10.71 -2.09
CA THR A 319 15.79 -11.74 -1.76
C THR A 319 15.49 -12.38 -0.41
N ILE A 320 15.34 -13.69 -0.39
CA ILE A 320 15.21 -14.54 0.79
C ILE A 320 16.50 -15.36 0.92
N ASP A 321 17.30 -15.08 1.94
CA ASP A 321 18.65 -15.61 2.08
C ASP A 321 18.93 -16.15 3.48
N SER A 322 19.65 -17.27 3.57
CA SER A 322 20.24 -17.76 4.82
C SER A 322 19.22 -17.89 5.98
N SER A 323 17.97 -18.22 5.64
CA SER A 323 16.84 -18.34 6.54
C SER A 323 16.39 -19.80 6.68
N LYS A 324 15.58 -20.10 7.71
CA LYS A 324 15.05 -21.44 7.95
C LYS A 324 13.53 -21.45 7.82
N PHE A 325 12.98 -22.52 7.28
CA PHE A 325 11.54 -22.74 7.17
C PHE A 325 11.20 -24.05 7.85
N LEU A 326 10.38 -23.99 8.90
CA LEU A 326 9.90 -25.15 9.65
C LEU A 326 8.41 -25.33 9.35
N GLY A 327 8.04 -26.45 8.72
CA GLY A 327 6.68 -26.73 8.28
C GLY A 327 5.95 -27.80 9.08
N TYR A 328 4.66 -27.95 8.78
CA TYR A 328 3.86 -29.10 9.17
C TYR A 328 4.21 -30.30 8.27
N GLN A 329 4.61 -31.44 8.85
CA GLN A 329 4.82 -32.68 8.10
C GLN A 329 3.51 -33.49 8.05
N GLY A 330 2.64 -33.15 7.11
CA GLY A 330 1.35 -33.82 6.93
C GLY A 330 0.48 -33.15 5.87
N GLY A 331 -0.36 -33.92 5.18
CA GLY A 331 -1.28 -33.39 4.17
C GLY A 331 -0.69 -33.30 2.76
N ASN A 332 -1.44 -32.65 1.86
CA ASN A 332 -1.10 -32.44 0.44
C ASN A 332 -1.73 -31.14 -0.12
N SER A 333 -2.13 -30.22 0.76
CA SER A 333 -2.78 -28.97 0.39
C SER A 333 -1.75 -27.85 0.21
N ASN A 334 -1.98 -26.97 -0.78
CA ASN A 334 -1.16 -25.77 -0.97
C ASN A 334 -1.17 -24.83 0.25
N ASN A 335 -2.03 -25.04 1.24
CA ASN A 335 -2.02 -24.35 2.54
C ASN A 335 -0.76 -24.61 3.38
N HIS A 336 0.07 -25.58 2.98
CA HIS A 336 1.28 -25.98 3.71
C HIS A 336 2.58 -25.68 2.96
N ALA A 337 2.52 -24.97 1.84
CA ALA A 337 3.73 -24.58 1.10
C ALA A 337 4.59 -23.61 1.92
N SER A 338 5.92 -23.72 1.90
CA SER A 338 6.75 -22.83 2.73
C SER A 338 6.86 -21.42 2.18
N ILE A 339 7.22 -21.29 0.91
CA ILE A 339 7.09 -20.04 0.14
C ILE A 339 6.01 -20.25 -0.90
N TYR A 340 5.00 -19.39 -0.91
CA TYR A 340 3.81 -19.53 -1.76
C TYR A 340 3.55 -18.26 -2.57
N GLY A 341 3.18 -18.42 -3.83
CA GLY A 341 2.63 -17.33 -4.64
C GLY A 341 1.72 -17.85 -5.75
N THR A 342 0.69 -17.07 -6.09
CA THR A 342 -0.21 -17.36 -7.20
C THR A 342 -0.53 -16.09 -7.97
N GLU A 343 -0.51 -16.17 -9.30
CA GLU A 343 -0.72 -15.03 -10.20
C GLU A 343 0.23 -13.86 -9.91
N ILE A 344 1.48 -14.18 -9.55
CA ILE A 344 2.49 -13.17 -9.20
C ILE A 344 3.28 -12.70 -10.42
N VAL A 345 3.80 -11.47 -10.36
CA VAL A 345 4.91 -11.02 -11.20
C VAL A 345 6.12 -10.90 -10.27
N ALA A 346 7.14 -11.75 -10.44
CA ALA A 346 8.24 -11.84 -9.47
C ALA A 346 9.60 -11.65 -10.14
N THR A 347 9.85 -10.44 -10.63
CA THR A 347 11.09 -10.09 -11.33
C THR A 347 12.27 -10.08 -10.36
N GLY A 348 13.36 -10.75 -10.72
CA GLY A 348 14.59 -10.74 -9.92
C GLY A 348 14.46 -11.37 -8.53
N LEU A 349 13.44 -12.21 -8.30
CA LEU A 349 13.26 -12.94 -7.03
C LEU A 349 14.42 -13.92 -6.80
N LYS A 350 15.03 -13.86 -5.61
CA LYS A 350 16.13 -14.74 -5.21
C LYS A 350 15.79 -15.49 -3.94
N ILE A 351 15.84 -16.82 -4.00
CA ILE A 351 15.65 -17.72 -2.85
C ILE A 351 16.92 -18.54 -2.71
N ARG A 352 17.80 -18.20 -1.77
CA ARG A 352 19.14 -18.78 -1.69
C ARG A 352 19.63 -19.14 -0.30
N ASN A 353 20.48 -20.17 -0.20
CA ASN A 353 21.11 -20.59 1.04
C ASN A 353 20.14 -20.87 2.21
N ASN A 354 18.87 -21.17 1.91
CA ASN A 354 17.87 -21.41 2.94
C ASN A 354 17.78 -22.90 3.28
N THR A 355 17.30 -23.21 4.48
CA THR A 355 16.97 -24.57 4.89
C THR A 355 15.47 -24.71 5.06
N PHE A 356 14.87 -25.66 4.36
CA PHE A 356 13.47 -26.05 4.50
C PHE A 356 13.41 -27.42 5.16
N THR A 357 12.77 -27.49 6.32
CA THR A 357 12.53 -28.73 7.04
C THR A 357 11.03 -28.88 7.22
N ASP A 358 10.50 -29.97 6.68
CA ASP A 358 9.08 -30.29 6.70
C ASP A 358 8.20 -29.30 5.91
N ALA A 359 7.24 -29.86 5.17
CA ALA A 359 6.14 -29.11 4.56
C ALA A 359 5.10 -30.13 4.06
N GLY A 360 3.83 -29.87 4.36
CA GLY A 360 2.70 -30.70 3.92
C GLY A 360 2.40 -30.58 2.42
N TYR A 361 3.21 -29.81 1.69
CA TYR A 361 3.16 -29.65 0.25
C TYR A 361 4.57 -29.31 -0.26
N SER A 362 4.73 -28.34 -1.17
CA SER A 362 6.04 -27.94 -1.69
C SER A 362 6.81 -27.05 -0.72
N ALA A 363 8.15 -27.18 -0.69
CA ALA A 363 9.01 -26.18 -0.06
C ALA A 363 8.82 -24.80 -0.71
N ILE A 364 8.84 -24.77 -2.04
CA ILE A 364 8.65 -23.54 -2.84
C ILE A 364 7.56 -23.83 -3.86
N ARG A 365 6.46 -23.07 -3.83
CA ARG A 365 5.36 -23.16 -4.81
C ARG A 365 5.04 -21.78 -5.36
N LEU A 366 5.50 -21.49 -6.56
CA LEU A 366 5.29 -20.20 -7.21
C LEU A 366 4.55 -20.39 -8.53
N ASN A 367 3.45 -19.68 -8.70
CA ASN A 367 2.71 -19.62 -9.94
C ASN A 367 2.69 -18.17 -10.42
N ALA A 368 3.48 -17.87 -11.45
CA ALA A 368 3.49 -16.55 -12.06
C ALA A 368 2.24 -16.32 -12.91
N SER A 369 1.92 -15.06 -13.16
CA SER A 369 0.83 -14.68 -14.05
C SER A 369 1.12 -15.15 -15.49
N SER A 370 0.14 -15.79 -16.14
CA SER A 370 0.26 -16.24 -17.53
C SER A 370 0.20 -15.10 -18.56
N SER A 371 -0.13 -13.87 -18.13
CA SER A 371 -0.18 -12.68 -19.00
C SER A 371 1.10 -11.83 -18.95
N SER A 372 2.08 -12.21 -18.14
CA SER A 372 3.30 -11.43 -17.91
C SER A 372 4.48 -12.32 -17.54
N SER A 373 5.56 -12.27 -18.31
CA SER A 373 6.76 -13.07 -18.08
C SER A 373 7.52 -12.63 -16.82
N SER A 374 7.42 -13.42 -15.75
CA SER A 374 8.32 -13.28 -14.59
C SER A 374 9.71 -13.82 -14.93
N THR A 375 10.73 -12.98 -14.87
CA THR A 375 12.11 -13.32 -15.25
C THR A 375 13.10 -13.12 -14.11
N GLY A 376 14.27 -13.75 -14.20
CA GLY A 376 15.37 -13.56 -13.24
C GLY A 376 15.18 -14.28 -11.90
N LEU A 377 14.27 -15.27 -11.84
CA LEU A 377 14.11 -16.12 -10.67
C LEU A 377 15.35 -17.00 -10.45
N GLU A 378 15.96 -16.87 -9.27
CA GLU A 378 17.07 -17.70 -8.82
C GLU A 378 16.71 -18.49 -7.57
N ILE A 379 16.75 -19.82 -7.64
CA ILE A 379 16.60 -20.73 -6.50
C ILE A 379 17.90 -21.51 -6.33
N THR A 380 18.77 -21.07 -5.42
CA THR A 380 20.15 -21.57 -5.35
C THR A 380 20.63 -22.00 -3.96
N ASN A 381 21.41 -23.08 -3.90
CA ASN A 381 22.07 -23.54 -2.66
C ASN A 381 21.11 -23.77 -1.47
N ASN A 382 19.84 -24.06 -1.72
CA ASN A 382 18.89 -24.36 -0.65
C ASN A 382 19.00 -25.84 -0.24
N THR A 383 18.78 -26.13 1.04
CA THR A 383 18.62 -27.49 1.54
C THR A 383 17.16 -27.74 1.89
N ILE A 384 16.50 -28.64 1.16
CA ILE A 384 15.11 -29.02 1.34
C ILE A 384 15.07 -30.44 1.89
N THR A 385 14.50 -30.62 3.08
CA THR A 385 14.45 -31.91 3.78
C THR A 385 13.02 -32.24 4.22
N ASN A 386 12.56 -33.45 3.88
CA ASN A 386 11.27 -34.00 4.32
C ASN A 386 10.03 -33.13 4.00
N THR A 387 10.02 -32.42 2.88
CA THR A 387 8.81 -31.76 2.35
C THR A 387 8.06 -32.73 1.43
N TYR A 388 6.73 -32.63 1.30
CA TYR A 388 5.96 -33.51 0.38
C TYR A 388 6.46 -33.40 -1.07
N SER A 389 6.73 -32.17 -1.52
CA SER A 389 7.44 -31.87 -2.77
C SER A 389 8.53 -30.82 -2.54
N GLY A 390 9.49 -30.68 -3.45
CA GLY A 390 10.54 -29.67 -3.40
C GLY A 390 10.10 -28.34 -4.02
N ILE A 391 10.48 -28.11 -5.27
CA ILE A 391 10.31 -26.83 -5.98
C ILE A 391 9.25 -26.97 -7.08
N HIS A 392 8.17 -26.19 -7.00
CA HIS A 392 7.06 -26.17 -7.98
C HIS A 392 6.95 -24.77 -8.60
N LEU A 393 7.19 -24.66 -9.90
CA LEU A 393 7.12 -23.40 -10.66
C LEU A 393 6.17 -23.49 -11.84
N TYR A 394 5.40 -22.43 -12.06
CA TYR A 394 4.49 -22.27 -13.19
C TYR A 394 4.72 -20.90 -13.85
N TYR A 395 4.80 -20.86 -15.19
CA TYR A 395 4.83 -19.62 -16.00
C TYR A 395 6.02 -18.67 -15.73
N PHE A 396 7.19 -19.20 -15.41
CA PHE A 396 8.41 -18.41 -15.26
C PHE A 396 9.35 -18.55 -16.45
N ASP A 397 9.98 -17.44 -16.86
CA ASP A 397 10.93 -17.43 -17.98
C ASP A 397 12.37 -17.36 -17.50
N ALA A 398 13.23 -18.21 -18.08
CA ALA A 398 14.67 -18.26 -17.83
C ALA A 398 15.05 -18.42 -16.34
N VAL A 399 14.45 -19.41 -15.67
CA VAL A 399 14.73 -19.69 -14.25
C VAL A 399 16.13 -20.28 -14.05
N THR A 400 16.76 -19.96 -12.92
CA THR A 400 18.00 -20.60 -12.48
C THR A 400 17.75 -21.41 -11.21
N ILE A 401 17.85 -22.74 -11.31
CA ILE A 401 17.73 -23.67 -10.18
C ILE A 401 19.05 -24.42 -10.04
N ARG A 402 19.87 -24.03 -9.05
CA ARG A 402 21.26 -24.52 -8.97
C ARG A 402 21.75 -24.85 -7.57
N GLY A 403 22.48 -25.96 -7.42
CA GLY A 403 23.19 -26.25 -6.17
C GLY A 403 22.27 -26.63 -5.00
N ASN A 404 20.99 -26.91 -5.25
CA ASN A 404 20.04 -27.26 -4.20
C ASN A 404 20.21 -28.72 -3.80
N THR A 405 20.04 -29.02 -2.51
CA THR A 405 19.95 -30.38 -1.97
C THR A 405 18.52 -30.65 -1.58
N ILE A 406 17.88 -31.64 -2.18
CA ILE A 406 16.48 -32.02 -1.97
C ILE A 406 16.52 -33.48 -1.53
N LYS A 407 16.13 -33.80 -0.30
CA LYS A 407 16.19 -35.18 0.22
C LYS A 407 15.17 -35.46 1.33
N GLY A 408 14.89 -36.72 1.61
CA GLY A 408 14.14 -37.11 2.82
C GLY A 408 13.07 -38.16 2.55
N SER A 409 12.67 -38.89 3.59
CA SER A 409 11.70 -39.98 3.48
C SER A 409 10.27 -39.51 3.25
N TYR A 410 9.98 -38.22 3.51
CA TYR A 410 8.66 -37.61 3.29
C TYR A 410 8.52 -36.89 1.94
N MET A 411 9.49 -37.01 1.02
CA MET A 411 9.35 -36.50 -0.35
C MET A 411 8.58 -37.49 -1.21
N LEU A 412 7.27 -37.28 -1.33
CA LEU A 412 6.33 -38.25 -1.88
C LEU A 412 5.87 -37.95 -3.31
N ASP A 413 6.17 -36.75 -3.83
CA ASP A 413 5.72 -36.29 -5.14
C ASP A 413 6.92 -35.84 -6.00
N PHE A 414 7.12 -34.54 -6.25
CA PHE A 414 8.20 -34.05 -7.12
C PHE A 414 9.36 -33.41 -6.35
N GLY A 415 10.60 -33.67 -6.77
CA GLY A 415 11.77 -32.91 -6.31
C GLY A 415 11.80 -31.50 -6.93
N ILE A 416 11.77 -31.42 -8.27
CA ILE A 416 11.64 -30.18 -9.04
C ILE A 416 10.56 -30.39 -10.10
N TYR A 417 9.58 -29.50 -10.15
CA TYR A 417 8.45 -29.54 -11.06
C TYR A 417 8.25 -28.17 -11.73
N LEU A 418 8.37 -28.13 -13.06
CA LEU A 418 8.27 -26.93 -13.89
C LEU A 418 7.14 -27.10 -14.89
N ILE A 419 6.22 -26.14 -14.96
CA ILE A 419 5.11 -26.13 -15.92
C ILE A 419 5.10 -24.79 -16.65
N TYR A 420 5.07 -24.81 -17.99
CA TYR A 420 5.10 -23.61 -18.82
C TYR A 420 6.21 -22.63 -18.42
N CYS A 421 7.35 -23.17 -17.99
CA CYS A 421 8.52 -22.35 -17.70
C CYS A 421 9.36 -22.28 -18.97
N ASP A 422 9.35 -21.14 -19.64
CA ASP A 422 9.94 -20.98 -20.97
C ASP A 422 11.29 -20.27 -20.91
N GLY A 423 11.88 -20.00 -22.08
CA GLY A 423 13.20 -19.38 -22.18
C GLY A 423 14.36 -20.31 -21.80
N ALA A 424 15.54 -19.71 -21.58
CA ALA A 424 16.78 -20.44 -21.33
C ALA A 424 16.93 -20.83 -19.85
N ASN A 425 16.14 -21.80 -19.40
CA ASN A 425 16.19 -22.30 -18.02
C ASN A 425 17.52 -23.01 -17.71
N VAL A 426 18.09 -22.76 -16.54
CA VAL A 426 19.34 -23.36 -16.05
C VAL A 426 19.06 -24.21 -14.82
N ILE A 427 19.00 -25.53 -15.00
CA ILE A 427 18.84 -26.50 -13.91
C ILE A 427 20.09 -27.37 -13.85
N LYS A 428 20.96 -27.15 -12.86
CA LYS A 428 22.24 -27.88 -12.73
C LYS A 428 22.75 -27.98 -11.30
N ASP A 429 23.65 -28.91 -11.05
CA ASP A 429 24.33 -29.08 -9.76
C ASP A 429 23.38 -29.34 -8.57
N ASN A 430 22.14 -29.78 -8.82
CA ASN A 430 21.19 -30.13 -7.75
C ASN A 430 21.38 -31.60 -7.35
N TYR A 431 21.30 -31.89 -6.05
CA TYR A 431 21.26 -33.24 -5.50
C TYR A 431 19.81 -33.54 -5.09
N ILE A 432 19.19 -34.59 -5.66
CA ILE A 432 17.79 -34.97 -5.42
C ILE A 432 17.73 -36.45 -5.06
#